data_AF-A0A5M4ADP4-F1
#
_entry.id   AF-A0A5M4ADP4-F1
#
_cell.length_a   1.000
_cell.length_b   1.000
_cell.length_c   1.000
_cell.angle_alpha   90.00
_cell.angle_beta   90.00
_cell.angle_gamma   90.00
#
_symmetry.space_group_name_H-M   'P 1'
#
loop_
_entity.id
_entity.type
_entity.pdbx_description
1 polymer ?
#
loop_
_entity_poly.entity_id
_entity_poly.type
_entity_poly.pdbx_seq_one_letter_code
_entity_poly.pdbx_strand_id
1 'polypeptide(L)'
;MMIKLIEPEARFNKTISELKKDRFYPDSKPIYPIDYELPFEYTCSHCGCKVSIRNQDLERHAKSNHSNLTDSERVLIEKFVAEHGLDEASFLDFECPECRQAVRVLYNSGPGGFSGMTYELKHVIELSDE
;
A
#
# COMPACT_ATOMS: atom_id res chain seq x y z
N MET A 1 8.72 -20.28 -7.46
CA MET A 1 8.22 -18.93 -7.82
C MET A 1 6.70 -18.96 -7.92
N MET A 2 6.06 -18.73 -6.78
CA MET A 2 4.62 -18.61 -6.64
C MET A 2 4.24 -17.14 -6.47
N ILE A 3 3.13 -16.73 -7.10
CA ILE A 3 2.54 -15.40 -6.93
C ILE A 3 1.32 -15.54 -6.01
N LYS A 4 1.24 -14.70 -4.98
CA LYS A 4 0.10 -14.67 -4.05
C LYS A 4 -0.62 -13.33 -4.18
N LEU A 5 -1.94 -13.38 -4.37
CA LEU A 5 -2.83 -12.22 -4.28
C LEU A 5 -3.45 -12.20 -2.88
N ILE A 6 -3.27 -11.09 -2.17
CA ILE A 6 -3.56 -10.98 -0.74
C ILE A 6 -4.41 -9.74 -0.49
N GLU A 7 -5.41 -9.87 0.38
CA GLU A 7 -6.18 -8.73 0.89
C GLU A 7 -5.28 -7.81 1.73
N PRO A 8 -5.32 -6.48 1.54
CA PRO A 8 -4.44 -5.54 2.24
C PRO A 8 -4.46 -5.70 3.75
N GLU A 9 -5.62 -6.01 4.32
CA GLU A 9 -5.84 -6.17 5.77
C GLU A 9 -5.05 -7.32 6.39
N ALA A 10 -4.62 -8.29 5.58
CA ALA A 10 -3.76 -9.39 6.03
C ALA A 10 -2.29 -8.98 6.17
N ARG A 11 -1.89 -7.83 5.60
CA ARG A 11 -0.50 -7.34 5.57
C ARG A 11 -0.32 -5.95 6.15
N PHE A 12 -1.39 -5.17 6.21
CA PHE A 12 -1.40 -3.81 6.72
C PHE A 12 -2.22 -3.72 8.00
N ASN A 13 -1.61 -3.19 9.07
CA ASN A 13 -2.34 -2.84 10.28
C ASN A 13 -3.23 -1.61 9.99
N LYS A 14 -4.52 -1.69 10.34
CA LYS A 14 -5.47 -0.58 10.21
C LYS A 14 -5.15 0.52 11.23
N THR A 15 -4.47 1.59 10.82
CA THR A 15 -4.19 2.72 11.74
C THR A 15 -4.79 4.03 11.25
N ILE A 16 -6.12 4.17 11.41
CA ILE A 16 -6.85 5.45 11.61
C ILE A 16 -8.07 5.23 12.54
N SER A 17 -8.69 4.05 12.50
CA SER A 17 -9.89 3.74 13.28
C SER A 17 -9.66 3.65 14.81
N GLU A 18 -8.46 3.34 15.26
CA GLU A 18 -8.17 3.16 16.70
C GLU A 18 -7.85 4.48 17.41
N LEU A 19 -7.20 5.44 16.72
CA LEU A 19 -6.91 6.78 17.25
C LEU A 19 -8.16 7.63 17.52
N LYS A 20 -9.32 7.28 16.93
CA LYS A 20 -10.58 8.00 17.16
C LYS A 20 -11.19 7.74 18.55
N LYS A 21 -10.73 6.70 19.27
CA LYS A 21 -11.31 6.29 20.57
C LYS A 21 -10.81 7.11 21.77
N ASP A 22 -9.61 7.68 21.70
CA ASP A 22 -9.01 8.45 22.80
C ASP A 22 -9.13 9.97 22.61
N ARG A 23 -10.32 10.45 22.25
CA ARG A 23 -10.59 11.90 22.26
C ARG A 23 -10.92 12.35 23.68
N PHE A 24 -10.10 13.23 24.23
CA PHE A 24 -10.29 13.85 25.55
C PHE A 24 -11.60 14.67 25.66
N TYR A 25 -12.17 15.13 24.53
CA TYR A 25 -13.45 15.84 24.48
C TYR A 25 -14.32 15.34 23.30
N PRO A 26 -15.55 14.88 23.56
CA PRO A 26 -16.44 14.31 22.52
C PRO A 26 -16.97 15.35 21.52
N ASP A 27 -17.00 16.64 21.88
CA ASP A 27 -17.67 17.70 21.10
C ASP A 27 -16.72 18.71 20.42
N SER A 28 -15.40 18.49 20.48
CA SER A 28 -14.44 19.41 19.84
C SER A 28 -14.44 19.24 18.32
N LYS A 29 -14.66 20.33 17.59
CA LYS A 29 -14.41 20.39 16.15
C LYS A 29 -12.93 20.09 15.87
N PRO A 30 -12.61 19.29 14.85
CA PRO A 30 -11.22 18.99 14.49
C PRO A 30 -10.49 20.32 14.25
N ILE A 31 -9.41 20.56 15.00
CA ILE A 31 -8.38 21.51 14.57
C ILE A 31 -7.80 20.85 13.30
N TYR A 32 -7.91 21.54 12.16
CA TYR A 32 -7.63 20.99 10.82
C TYR A 32 -6.36 20.11 10.77
N PRO A 33 -6.37 19.03 9.95
CA PRO A 33 -5.39 17.96 10.04
C PRO A 33 -4.08 18.43 9.42
N ILE A 34 -3.11 18.78 10.24
CA ILE A 34 -1.71 18.63 9.84
C ILE A 34 -1.49 17.12 9.82
N ASP A 35 -1.64 16.50 8.64
CA ASP A 35 -0.84 15.40 8.09
C ASP A 35 -0.32 14.30 9.03
N TYR A 36 -1.02 13.96 10.12
CA TYR A 36 -0.85 12.67 10.78
C TYR A 36 -1.64 11.61 9.99
N GLU A 37 -1.41 11.54 8.68
CA GLU A 37 -1.71 10.33 7.94
C GLU A 37 -0.64 9.33 8.36
N LEU A 38 -0.97 8.50 9.35
CA LEU A 38 -0.07 7.46 9.81
C LEU A 38 0.35 6.60 8.61
N PRO A 39 1.64 6.27 8.48
CA PRO A 39 2.09 5.45 7.39
C PRO A 39 1.41 4.07 7.43
N PHE A 40 1.05 3.55 6.26
CA PHE A 40 0.63 2.16 6.13
C PHE A 40 1.83 1.27 6.47
N GLU A 41 1.72 0.45 7.50
CA GLU A 41 2.77 -0.51 7.86
C GLU A 41 2.52 -1.86 7.18
N TYR A 42 3.29 -2.16 6.14
CA TYR A 42 3.34 -3.49 5.51
C TYR A 42 4.17 -4.44 6.36
N THR A 43 3.65 -5.63 6.67
CA THR A 43 4.40 -6.72 7.31
C THR A 43 4.71 -7.82 6.30
N CYS A 44 5.99 -8.05 6.03
CA CYS A 44 6.46 -9.09 5.12
C CYS A 44 6.05 -10.49 5.61
N SER A 45 5.51 -11.29 4.70
CA SER A 45 5.06 -12.65 4.98
C SER A 45 6.18 -13.65 5.21
N HIS A 46 7.32 -13.44 4.55
CA HIS A 46 8.44 -14.36 4.57
C HIS A 46 9.36 -14.13 5.78
N CYS A 47 9.68 -12.88 6.11
CA CYS A 47 10.64 -12.55 7.19
C CYS A 47 10.05 -11.76 8.36
N GLY A 48 8.80 -11.29 8.27
CA GLY A 48 8.16 -10.48 9.32
C GLY A 48 8.66 -9.04 9.42
N CYS A 49 9.58 -8.61 8.55
CA CYS A 49 10.03 -7.22 8.47
C CYS A 49 8.86 -6.26 8.22
N LYS A 50 8.89 -5.10 8.87
CA LYS A 50 7.89 -4.05 8.70
C LYS A 50 8.42 -2.93 7.81
N VAL A 51 7.64 -2.56 6.81
CA VAL A 51 7.94 -1.47 5.88
C VAL A 51 6.87 -0.40 6.01
N SER A 52 7.27 0.83 6.33
CA SER A 52 6.35 1.97 6.43
C SER A 52 6.20 2.64 5.06
N ILE A 53 4.97 2.71 4.56
CA ILE A 53 4.60 3.37 3.30
C ILE A 53 3.85 4.66 3.64
N ARG A 54 4.33 5.80 3.15
CA ARG A 54 3.70 7.11 3.37
C ARG A 54 2.78 7.46 2.21
N ASN A 55 1.80 8.33 2.46
CA ASN A 55 0.92 8.81 1.39
C ASN A 55 1.66 9.57 0.28
N GLN A 56 2.78 10.22 0.59
CA GLN A 56 3.66 10.83 -0.42
C GLN A 56 4.26 9.80 -1.39
N ASP A 57 4.54 8.58 -0.92
CA ASP A 57 5.05 7.50 -1.76
C ASP A 57 3.96 7.05 -2.74
N LEU A 58 2.72 6.89 -2.24
CA LEU A 58 1.54 6.60 -3.06
C LEU A 58 1.24 7.75 -4.04
N GLU A 59 1.36 9.01 -3.63
CA GLU A 59 1.13 10.15 -4.51
C GLU A 59 2.11 10.20 -5.69
N ARG A 60 3.41 9.97 -5.41
CA ARG A 60 4.46 9.93 -6.44
C ARG A 60 4.20 8.82 -7.44
N HIS A 61 3.78 7.66 -6.96
CA HIS A 61 3.52 6.49 -7.79
C HIS A 61 2.15 6.53 -8.48
N ALA A 62 1.18 7.31 -8.00
CA ALA A 62 -0.14 7.44 -8.64
C ALA A 62 -0.06 8.02 -10.06
N LYS A 63 0.99 8.77 -10.37
CA LYS A 63 1.22 9.42 -11.68
C LYS A 63 2.36 8.75 -12.47
N SER A 64 2.94 7.67 -11.97
CA SER A 64 4.14 7.06 -12.52
C SER A 64 3.93 5.57 -12.73
N ASN A 65 4.36 5.06 -13.90
CA ASN A 65 4.42 3.63 -14.19
C ASN A 65 5.79 3.03 -13.85
N HIS A 66 6.58 3.73 -13.02
CA HIS A 66 7.89 3.26 -12.62
C HIS A 66 7.78 2.10 -11.63
N SER A 67 8.53 1.04 -11.88
CA SER A 67 8.66 -0.12 -11.03
C SER A 67 10.06 -0.16 -10.41
N ASN A 68 10.13 -0.43 -9.11
CA ASN A 68 11.36 -0.64 -8.36
C ASN A 68 11.82 -2.11 -8.36
N LEU A 69 11.10 -3.00 -9.05
CA LEU A 69 11.43 -4.42 -9.14
C LEU A 69 12.34 -4.71 -10.32
N THR A 70 12.95 -5.90 -10.35
CA THR A 70 13.68 -6.36 -11.53
C THR A 70 12.74 -6.57 -12.71
N ASP A 71 13.26 -6.47 -13.94
CA ASP A 71 12.45 -6.68 -15.15
C ASP A 71 11.75 -8.04 -15.18
N SER A 72 12.41 -9.09 -14.69
CA SER A 72 11.82 -10.42 -14.57
C SER A 72 10.60 -10.45 -13.65
N GLU A 73 10.71 -9.88 -12.46
CA GLU A 73 9.63 -9.86 -11.47
C GLU A 73 8.49 -8.97 -11.94
N ARG A 74 8.83 -7.80 -12.49
CA ARG A 74 7.87 -6.84 -13.05
C ARG A 74 7.01 -7.50 -14.11
N VAL A 75 7.62 -8.19 -15.09
CA VAL A 75 6.88 -8.88 -16.17
C VAL A 75 5.96 -9.96 -15.63
N LEU A 76 6.39 -10.70 -14.60
CA LEU A 76 5.59 -11.76 -13.99
C LEU A 76 4.38 -11.18 -13.24
N ILE A 77 4.56 -10.08 -12.49
CA ILE A 77 3.46 -9.38 -11.84
C ILE A 77 2.52 -8.75 -12.86
N GLU A 78 3.02 -8.05 -13.89
CA GLU A 78 2.20 -7.42 -14.93
C GLU A 78 1.31 -8.45 -15.64
N LYS A 79 1.87 -9.61 -15.98
CA LYS A 79 1.09 -10.71 -16.56
C LYS A 79 -0.02 -11.19 -15.61
N PHE A 80 0.31 -11.38 -14.33
CA PHE A 80 -0.64 -11.80 -13.31
C PHE A 80 -1.77 -10.78 -13.11
N VAL A 81 -1.43 -9.48 -13.06
CA VAL A 81 -2.37 -8.36 -12.96
C VAL A 81 -3.34 -8.34 -14.14
N ALA A 82 -2.83 -8.50 -15.37
CA ALA A 82 -3.65 -8.55 -16.56
C ALA A 82 -4.58 -9.77 -16.59
N GLU A 83 -4.10 -10.95 -16.19
CA GLU A 83 -4.91 -12.18 -16.11
C GLU A 83 -6.06 -12.09 -15.11
N HIS A 84 -5.91 -11.27 -14.06
CA HIS A 84 -6.93 -11.07 -13.01
C HIS A 84 -7.75 -9.79 -13.19
N GLY A 85 -7.52 -9.00 -14.25
CA GLY A 85 -8.25 -7.75 -14.53
C GLY A 85 -8.02 -6.67 -13.47
N LEU A 86 -6.78 -6.52 -13.00
CA LEU A 86 -6.39 -5.57 -11.95
C LEU A 86 -5.64 -4.35 -12.49
N ASP A 87 -5.72 -4.10 -13.79
CA ASP A 87 -4.97 -3.10 -14.55
C ASP A 87 -5.44 -1.65 -14.36
N GLU A 88 -6.63 -1.44 -13.82
CA GLU A 88 -7.17 -0.11 -13.54
C GLU A 88 -6.56 0.55 -12.29
N ALA A 89 -5.87 -0.22 -11.44
CA ALA A 89 -5.31 0.28 -10.18
C ALA A 89 -3.93 0.93 -10.38
N SER A 90 -3.65 1.99 -9.63
CA SER A 90 -2.27 2.46 -9.44
C SER A 90 -1.48 1.45 -8.63
N PHE A 91 -0.16 1.43 -8.78
CA PHE A 91 0.69 0.50 -8.04
C PHE A 91 1.90 1.16 -7.39
N LEU A 92 2.35 0.57 -6.30
CA LEU A 92 3.62 0.84 -5.64
C LEU A 92 4.29 -0.51 -5.43
N ASP A 93 5.50 -0.68 -5.92
CA ASP A 93 6.27 -1.90 -5.71
C ASP A 93 7.62 -1.63 -5.07
N PHE A 94 8.10 -2.64 -4.36
CA PHE A 94 9.36 -2.61 -3.63
C PHE A 94 9.80 -4.04 -3.32
N GLU A 95 11.10 -4.23 -3.13
CA GLU A 95 11.64 -5.43 -2.51
C GLU A 95 11.66 -5.27 -0.99
N CYS A 96 11.30 -6.32 -0.25
CA CYS A 96 11.48 -6.33 1.20
C CYS A 96 12.98 -6.11 1.52
N PRO A 97 13.34 -5.16 2.40
CA PRO A 97 14.74 -4.82 2.64
C PRO A 97 15.55 -5.97 3.28
N GLU A 98 14.89 -6.91 3.97
CA GLU A 98 15.54 -8.02 4.67
C GLU A 98 15.67 -9.28 3.80
N CYS A 99 14.57 -9.72 3.17
CA CYS A 99 14.56 -10.96 2.39
C CYS A 99 14.50 -10.77 0.88
N ARG A 100 14.47 -9.52 0.40
CA ARG A 100 14.33 -9.15 -1.03
C ARG A 100 13.11 -9.73 -1.73
N GLN A 101 12.09 -10.12 -0.97
CA GLN A 101 10.82 -10.55 -1.52
C GLN A 101 10.18 -9.40 -2.30
N ALA A 102 9.87 -9.61 -3.58
CA ALA A 102 9.20 -8.62 -4.40
C ALA A 102 7.72 -8.49 -4.02
N VAL A 103 7.30 -7.25 -3.77
CA VAL A 103 5.96 -6.89 -3.34
C VAL A 103 5.41 -5.81 -4.27
N ARG A 104 4.16 -5.96 -4.71
CA ARG A 104 3.40 -4.89 -5.37
C ARG A 104 2.10 -4.64 -4.65
N VAL A 105 1.88 -3.41 -4.24
CA VAL A 105 0.64 -2.93 -3.63
C VAL A 105 -0.17 -2.21 -4.71
N LEU A 106 -1.39 -2.69 -4.95
CA LEU A 106 -2.36 -2.06 -5.82
C LEU A 106 -3.28 -1.18 -4.99
N TYR A 107 -3.52 0.04 -5.45
CA TYR A 107 -4.37 1.01 -4.77
C TYR A 107 -5.07 1.94 -5.75
N ASN A 108 -6.22 2.46 -5.32
CA ASN A 108 -6.91 3.53 -6.02
C ASN A 108 -6.60 4.85 -5.34
N SER A 109 -6.42 5.89 -6.15
CA SER A 109 -6.33 7.26 -5.67
C SER A 109 -7.57 8.04 -6.10
N GLY A 110 -8.03 8.95 -5.26
CA GLY A 110 -9.23 9.74 -5.52
C GLY A 110 -9.22 11.07 -4.78
N PRO A 111 -10.12 12.00 -5.15
CA PRO A 111 -10.22 13.30 -4.50
C PRO A 111 -10.70 13.14 -3.05
N GLY A 112 -9.87 13.59 -2.11
CA GLY A 112 -10.14 13.61 -0.68
C GLY A 112 -10.59 14.99 -0.21
N GLY A 113 -11.88 15.30 -0.37
CA GLY A 113 -12.50 16.48 0.26
C GLY A 113 -11.70 17.80 0.11
N PHE A 114 -11.67 18.61 1.17
CA PHE A 114 -11.29 20.02 1.09
C PHE A 114 -9.78 20.30 0.88
N SER A 115 -8.87 19.32 0.96
CA SER A 115 -7.43 19.59 0.79
C SER A 115 -6.52 18.38 0.54
N GLY A 116 -7.03 17.20 0.18
CA GLY A 116 -6.18 16.00 0.10
C GLY A 116 -6.53 15.02 -1.01
N MET A 117 -5.65 14.05 -1.22
CA MET A 117 -5.91 12.83 -1.98
C MET A 117 -6.25 11.72 -0.99
N THR A 118 -7.20 10.85 -1.33
CA THR A 118 -7.44 9.61 -0.58
C THR A 118 -6.84 8.44 -1.33
N TYR A 119 -6.23 7.52 -0.58
CA TYR A 119 -5.67 6.28 -1.11
C TYR A 119 -6.39 5.09 -0.49
N GLU A 120 -6.88 4.20 -1.34
CA GLU A 120 -7.54 2.96 -0.93
C GLU A 120 -6.72 1.77 -1.42
N LEU A 121 -6.08 1.05 -0.51
CA LEU A 121 -5.37 -0.18 -0.84
C LEU A 121 -6.38 -1.24 -1.29
N LYS A 122 -6.15 -1.86 -2.44
CA LYS A 122 -7.01 -2.89 -3.02
C LYS A 122 -6.45 -4.28 -2.84
N HIS A 123 -5.21 -4.49 -3.27
CA HIS A 123 -4.58 -5.80 -3.19
C HIS A 123 -3.07 -5.70 -2.95
N VAL A 124 -2.50 -6.77 -2.41
CA VAL A 124 -1.05 -6.96 -2.28
C VAL A 124 -0.67 -8.20 -3.06
N ILE A 125 0.30 -8.06 -3.95
CA ILE A 125 0.87 -9.14 -4.73
C ILE A 125 2.26 -9.42 -4.17
N GLU A 126 2.52 -10.65 -3.77
CA GLU A 126 3.81 -11.09 -3.26
C GLU A 126 4.37 -12.18 -4.18
N LEU A 127 5.60 -11.99 -4.69
CA LEU A 127 6.37 -13.06 -5.31
C LEU A 127 7.16 -13.79 -4.24
N SER A 128 7.04 -15.11 -4.19
CA SER A 128 7.83 -15.95 -3.29
C SER A 128 8.60 -16.98 -4.10
N ASP A 129 9.85 -17.22 -3.75
CA ASP A 129 10.67 -18.26 -4.40
C ASP A 129 10.33 -19.69 -3.96
N GLU A 130 9.58 -19.83 -2.86
CA GLU A 130 9.01 -21.11 -2.40
C GLU A 130 8.16 -21.83 -3.47
#